data_AF-A0A0L8GJK3-F1
#
_entry.id   AF-A0A0L8GJK3-F1
#
_cell.length_a   1.000
_cell.length_b   1.000
_cell.length_c   1.000
_cell.angle_alpha   90.00
_cell.angle_beta   90.00
_cell.angle_gamma   90.00
#
_symmetry.space_group_name_H-M   'P 1'
#
loop_
_entity.id
_entity.type
_entity.pdbx_description
1 polymer ?
#
loop_
_entity_poly.entity_id
_entity_poly.type
_entity_poly.pdbx_seq_one_letter_code
_entity_poly.pdbx_strand_id
1 'polypeptide(L)'
;MALEVSTVITKPFDGQKPGTSGLRKPVKVYMEENYTENFIQSMLTAALGDKLKNSTLVVGGDGRYYVKEAVLKIIQMCAANDVSKLIVGKDGIFSTPAVSHVIRKYETDGGIILTASHNPGGPNADFGIKFNCSNGGPAPEGVTNAIFEMSKNIKTYKTCPKLTMDLSKIGSSKFKIAGHEMVVEIIDPVADYIAYMKELFDFNSIKKLLKGDGCPKLDILLDSMHGVTGPYVKKIFCDELGVDPKSCVNSNILPDFGGLHPDPNLTYAANLVNELKKGKHGFGAAFDGDGELLKTSPFFHRVAHANKKEFFEVPTGWKFFGNLMDAGRLSLCGEESFGTGSDHIRYDYENCESGPAEKMMEVLFSFIGDQCNIGKDFTEQGKTYKLKKADNFSYTDPIDKSVSVKQGVRLIFADDSRIIMRLSGTGSTGATIRLYIEGYEDDKSKYSMDAQVVLKPLIEIALKISQLPQLTGRSAPTVIT
;
A
#
# COMPACT_ATOMS: atom_id res chain seq x y z
N MET A 1 -0.08 31.54 27.83
CA MET A 1 -0.03 30.61 28.98
C MET A 1 0.41 29.25 28.46
N ALA A 2 0.89 28.34 29.31
CA ALA A 2 1.15 26.96 28.87
C ALA A 2 -0.19 26.22 28.63
N LEU A 3 -0.20 25.31 27.66
CA LEU A 3 -1.31 24.40 27.41
C LEU A 3 -1.28 23.27 28.44
N GLU A 4 -2.46 22.97 29.00
CA GLU A 4 -2.63 21.91 29.99
C GLU A 4 -2.70 20.54 29.30
N VAL A 5 -2.06 19.55 29.91
CA VAL A 5 -2.18 18.13 29.54
C VAL A 5 -3.37 17.55 30.29
N SER A 6 -4.31 16.95 29.56
CA SER A 6 -5.38 16.13 30.13
C SER A 6 -5.00 14.65 30.05
N THR A 7 -5.34 13.88 31.08
CA THR A 7 -5.31 12.41 31.05
C THR A 7 -6.74 11.91 31.04
N VAL A 8 -7.13 11.20 29.98
CA VAL A 8 -8.48 10.67 29.78
C VAL A 8 -8.47 9.19 30.14
N ILE A 9 -9.47 8.75 30.91
CA ILE A 9 -9.68 7.33 31.22
C ILE A 9 -10.44 6.70 30.05
N THR A 10 -9.97 5.55 29.59
CA THR A 10 -10.50 4.84 28.41
C THR A 10 -10.59 3.35 28.68
N LYS A 11 -11.15 2.59 27.73
CA LYS A 11 -11.19 1.13 27.73
C LYS A 11 -10.57 0.60 26.42
N PRO A 12 -9.96 -0.60 26.41
CA PRO A 12 -9.50 -1.24 25.18
C PRO A 12 -10.63 -1.45 24.17
N PHE A 13 -10.28 -1.43 22.88
CA PHE A 13 -11.16 -1.83 21.78
C PHE A 13 -10.63 -3.11 21.14
N ASP A 14 -11.54 -4.05 20.87
CA ASP A 14 -11.19 -5.27 20.15
C ASP A 14 -10.81 -4.98 18.70
N GLY A 15 -9.84 -5.73 18.17
CA GLY A 15 -9.49 -5.69 16.76
C GLY A 15 -8.76 -4.43 16.28
N GLN A 16 -8.16 -3.62 17.17
CA GLN A 16 -7.19 -2.56 16.83
C GLN A 16 -5.81 -3.13 16.40
N LYS A 17 -5.79 -4.25 15.67
CA LYS A 17 -4.56 -4.87 15.16
C LYS A 17 -4.14 -4.21 13.83
N PRO A 18 -2.96 -3.58 13.73
CA PRO A 18 -2.48 -3.08 12.45
C PRO A 18 -2.21 -4.26 11.49
N GLY A 19 -2.62 -4.12 10.23
CA GLY A 19 -2.23 -5.02 9.16
C GLY A 19 -0.83 -4.71 8.61
N THR A 20 -0.48 -5.32 7.48
CA THR A 20 0.77 -5.02 6.75
C THR A 20 0.91 -3.56 6.32
N SER A 21 -0.21 -2.85 6.20
CA SER A 21 -0.30 -1.50 5.64
C SER A 21 -1.20 -0.61 6.51
N GLY A 22 -0.97 -0.66 7.83
CA GLY A 22 -1.71 0.11 8.85
C GLY A 22 -2.96 -0.57 9.40
N LEU A 23 -3.61 0.08 10.38
CA LEU A 23 -4.98 -0.27 10.78
C LEU A 23 -5.95 0.35 9.77
N ARG A 24 -6.89 -0.42 9.24
CA ARG A 24 -7.96 0.05 8.34
C ARG A 24 -9.32 -0.37 8.90
N LYS A 25 -10.28 0.56 8.94
CA LYS A 25 -11.66 0.38 9.42
C LYS A 25 -12.59 1.40 8.74
N PRO A 26 -13.91 1.18 8.73
CA PRO A 26 -14.85 2.20 8.34
C PRO A 26 -14.67 3.50 9.15
N VAL A 27 -14.83 4.66 8.51
CA VAL A 27 -14.74 5.99 9.12
C VAL A 27 -15.53 6.08 10.42
N LYS A 28 -16.75 5.52 10.44
CA LYS A 28 -17.65 5.53 11.62
C LYS A 28 -17.01 4.94 12.86
N VAL A 29 -16.19 3.90 12.72
CA VAL A 29 -15.48 3.25 13.84
C VAL A 29 -14.39 4.19 14.39
N TYR A 30 -13.65 4.89 13.52
CA TYR A 30 -12.68 5.89 13.96
C TYR A 30 -13.32 7.10 14.64
N MET A 31 -14.56 7.43 14.28
CA MET A 31 -15.36 8.49 14.91
C MET A 31 -16.00 8.08 16.24
N GLU A 32 -15.94 6.80 16.64
CA GLU A 32 -16.35 6.38 17.98
C GLU A 32 -15.46 7.04 19.05
N GLU A 33 -16.06 7.37 20.19
CA GLU A 33 -15.38 8.06 21.28
C GLU A 33 -14.16 7.26 21.77
N ASN A 34 -13.00 7.91 21.81
CA ASN A 34 -11.71 7.34 22.21
C ASN A 34 -11.11 6.29 21.25
N TYR A 35 -11.77 5.89 20.15
CA TYR A 35 -11.23 4.84 19.26
C TYR A 35 -9.93 5.27 18.58
N THR A 36 -9.95 6.44 17.93
CA THR A 36 -8.78 7.03 17.26
C THR A 36 -7.67 7.33 18.27
N GLU A 37 -8.02 7.91 19.41
CA GLU A 37 -7.12 8.32 20.48
C GLU A 37 -6.40 7.11 21.10
N ASN A 38 -7.12 6.02 21.39
CA ASN A 38 -6.51 4.81 21.92
C ASN A 38 -5.46 4.22 20.98
N PHE A 39 -5.74 4.22 19.68
CA PHE A 39 -4.81 3.69 18.69
C PHE A 39 -3.58 4.59 18.53
N ILE A 40 -3.75 5.91 18.51
CA ILE A 40 -2.63 6.88 18.49
C ILE A 40 -1.77 6.74 19.74
N GLN A 41 -2.36 6.66 20.95
CA GLN A 41 -1.59 6.49 22.18
C GLN A 41 -0.81 5.19 22.18
N SER A 42 -1.44 4.09 21.71
CA SER A 42 -0.80 2.78 21.62
C SER A 42 0.35 2.79 20.61
N MET A 43 0.18 3.48 19.48
CA MET A 43 1.20 3.69 18.46
C MET A 43 2.38 4.50 19.00
N LEU A 44 2.14 5.66 19.61
CA LEU A 44 3.18 6.52 20.18
C LEU A 44 4.00 5.77 21.25
N THR A 45 3.34 5.08 22.18
CA THR A 45 4.04 4.36 23.26
C THR A 45 4.81 3.14 22.73
N ALA A 46 4.20 2.31 21.88
CA ALA A 46 4.80 1.04 21.48
C ALA A 46 5.80 1.15 20.31
N ALA A 47 5.62 2.09 19.39
CA ALA A 47 6.48 2.20 18.20
C ALA A 47 7.74 3.04 18.45
N LEU A 48 7.68 4.00 19.36
CA LEU A 48 8.82 4.88 19.69
C LEU A 48 9.52 4.46 21.00
N GLY A 49 8.78 3.86 21.95
CA GLY A 49 9.34 3.41 23.22
C GLY A 49 10.07 4.54 23.95
N ASP A 50 11.32 4.29 24.35
CA ASP A 50 12.18 5.27 25.03
C ASP A 50 12.45 6.54 24.19
N LYS A 51 12.33 6.47 22.86
CA LYS A 51 12.50 7.64 21.98
C LYS A 51 11.29 8.57 21.94
N LEU A 52 10.12 8.15 22.45
CA LEU A 52 8.88 8.95 22.36
C LEU A 52 9.11 10.38 22.87
N LYS A 53 9.76 10.50 24.03
CA LYS A 53 10.14 11.79 24.59
C LYS A 53 11.24 12.45 23.77
N ASN A 54 10.97 13.68 23.36
CA ASN A 54 11.75 14.51 22.45
C ASN A 54 11.80 14.03 20.99
N SER A 55 11.03 13.00 20.58
CA SER A 55 11.00 12.54 19.18
C SER A 55 10.62 13.64 18.19
N THR A 56 11.03 13.46 16.94
CA THR A 56 10.50 14.18 15.78
C THR A 56 9.69 13.23 14.90
N LEU A 57 8.47 13.60 14.50
CA LEU A 57 7.62 12.78 13.63
C LEU A 57 7.09 13.54 12.41
N VAL A 58 6.85 12.81 11.32
CA VAL A 58 6.15 13.34 10.13
C VAL A 58 4.67 12.93 10.18
N VAL A 59 3.74 13.83 9.82
CA VAL A 59 2.29 13.55 9.80
C VAL A 59 1.63 14.08 8.54
N GLY A 60 0.83 13.25 7.89
CA GLY A 60 -0.05 13.66 6.78
C GLY A 60 -0.87 12.50 6.26
N GLY A 61 -1.57 12.69 5.15
CA GLY A 61 -2.43 11.66 4.58
C GLY A 61 -2.95 12.00 3.18
N ASP A 62 -3.80 11.12 2.66
CA ASP A 62 -4.27 11.21 1.28
C ASP A 62 -5.37 12.26 1.03
N GLY A 63 -5.86 12.91 2.09
CA GLY A 63 -6.91 13.91 2.03
C GLY A 63 -8.33 13.35 2.04
N ARG A 64 -8.52 12.03 2.27
CA ARG A 64 -9.85 11.46 2.50
C ARG A 64 -10.56 12.10 3.69
N TYR A 65 -11.87 11.89 3.77
CA TYR A 65 -12.69 12.31 4.90
C TYR A 65 -12.08 11.86 6.24
N TYR A 66 -12.19 12.72 7.28
CA TYR A 66 -11.59 12.56 8.62
C TYR A 66 -10.06 12.78 8.72
N VAL A 67 -9.32 13.03 7.62
CA VAL A 67 -7.86 13.32 7.70
C VAL A 67 -7.57 14.55 8.55
N LYS A 68 -8.23 15.69 8.35
CA LYS A 68 -7.89 16.95 9.05
C LYS A 68 -8.15 16.85 10.55
N GLU A 69 -9.24 16.21 10.92
CA GLU A 69 -9.64 15.91 12.30
C GLU A 69 -8.63 14.98 12.98
N ALA A 70 -8.21 13.91 12.29
CA ALA A 70 -7.21 12.97 12.79
C ALA A 70 -5.81 13.61 12.91
N VAL A 71 -5.38 14.47 11.98
CA VAL A 71 -4.14 15.26 12.11
C VAL A 71 -4.17 16.11 13.37
N LEU A 72 -5.27 16.82 13.63
CA LEU A 72 -5.38 17.65 14.83
C LEU A 72 -5.32 16.81 16.12
N LYS A 73 -6.01 15.66 16.16
CA LYS A 73 -5.90 14.71 17.28
C LYS A 73 -4.46 14.23 17.49
N ILE A 74 -3.75 13.85 16.42
CA ILE A 74 -2.34 13.45 16.49
C ILE A 74 -1.49 14.57 17.09
N ILE A 75 -1.65 15.83 16.63
CA ILE A 75 -0.89 16.98 17.15
C ILE A 75 -1.17 17.19 18.64
N GLN A 76 -2.43 17.14 19.07
CA GLN A 76 -2.83 17.26 20.47
C GLN A 76 -2.27 16.15 21.36
N MET A 77 -2.16 14.93 20.84
CA MET A 77 -1.65 13.77 21.59
C MET A 77 -0.12 13.70 21.60
N CYS A 78 0.56 14.09 20.52
CA CYS A 78 2.01 14.23 20.49
C CYS A 78 2.48 15.30 21.49
N ALA A 79 1.81 16.45 21.51
CA ALA A 79 2.01 17.50 22.52
C ALA A 79 1.87 16.98 23.95
N ALA A 80 0.92 16.08 24.19
CA ALA A 80 0.66 15.54 25.52
C ALA A 80 1.59 14.37 25.92
N ASN A 81 2.40 13.87 24.98
CA ASN A 81 3.33 12.75 25.15
C ASN A 81 4.80 13.17 24.95
N ASP A 82 5.12 14.45 25.17
CA ASP A 82 6.48 15.01 25.15
C ASP A 82 7.23 14.87 23.80
N VAL A 83 6.53 14.78 22.66
CA VAL A 83 7.13 14.86 21.32
C VAL A 83 7.70 16.27 21.09
N SER A 84 8.94 16.42 20.60
CA SER A 84 9.55 17.75 20.46
C SER A 84 9.15 18.46 19.18
N LYS A 85 8.97 17.72 18.08
CA LYS A 85 8.67 18.31 16.77
C LYS A 85 7.73 17.44 15.94
N LEU A 86 6.79 18.09 15.27
CA LEU A 86 6.02 17.51 14.18
C LEU A 86 6.31 18.25 12.86
N ILE A 87 6.54 17.51 11.78
CA ILE A 87 6.54 18.02 10.41
C ILE A 87 5.23 17.59 9.77
N VAL A 88 4.39 18.54 9.37
CA VAL A 88 3.03 18.29 8.90
C VAL A 88 2.87 18.82 7.49
N GLY A 89 2.27 18.03 6.60
CA GLY A 89 1.97 18.49 5.25
C GLY A 89 0.85 19.52 5.27
N LYS A 90 0.94 20.58 4.45
CA LYS A 90 -0.11 21.61 4.32
C LYS A 90 -1.50 20.96 4.14
N ASP A 91 -2.50 21.45 4.87
CA ASP A 91 -3.86 20.92 4.95
C ASP A 91 -3.98 19.47 5.47
N GLY A 92 -2.91 18.92 6.04
CA GLY A 92 -2.80 17.50 6.42
C GLY A 92 -2.45 16.57 5.26
N ILE A 93 -2.08 17.11 4.09
CA ILE A 93 -1.83 16.34 2.86
C ILE A 93 -0.38 15.89 2.80
N PHE A 94 -0.14 14.59 2.59
CA PHE A 94 1.14 14.06 2.10
C PHE A 94 0.89 12.72 1.40
N SER A 95 1.53 12.48 0.26
CA SER A 95 1.63 11.13 -0.29
C SER A 95 2.55 10.25 0.58
N THR A 96 2.32 8.94 0.59
CA THR A 96 3.18 8.04 1.37
C THR A 96 4.66 8.07 0.91
N PRO A 97 4.97 8.14 -0.40
CA PRO A 97 6.35 8.38 -0.86
C PRO A 97 6.93 9.71 -0.37
N ALA A 98 6.13 10.78 -0.27
CA ALA A 98 6.58 12.05 0.28
C ALA A 98 6.85 11.96 1.79
N VAL A 99 5.99 11.29 2.58
CA VAL A 99 6.27 11.04 4.01
C VAL A 99 7.57 10.26 4.17
N SER A 100 7.76 9.18 3.41
CA SER A 100 8.98 8.37 3.44
C SER A 100 10.24 9.19 3.14
N HIS A 101 10.18 10.05 2.10
CA HIS A 101 11.28 10.95 1.77
C HIS A 101 11.54 11.99 2.87
N VAL A 102 10.50 12.64 3.42
CA VAL A 102 10.62 13.66 4.48
C VAL A 102 11.18 13.03 5.76
N ILE A 103 10.75 11.81 6.15
CA ILE A 103 11.32 11.09 7.29
C ILE A 103 12.84 10.94 7.15
N ARG A 104 13.30 10.49 5.97
CA ARG A 104 14.72 10.24 5.67
C ARG A 104 15.52 11.54 5.54
N LYS A 105 14.95 12.56 4.89
CA LYS A 105 15.58 13.88 4.65
C LYS A 105 15.84 14.65 5.94
N TYR A 106 14.93 14.58 6.91
CA TYR A 106 15.02 15.28 8.18
C TYR A 106 15.40 14.36 9.36
N GLU A 107 15.85 13.13 9.07
CA GLU A 107 16.30 12.13 10.05
C GLU A 107 15.33 11.93 11.24
N THR A 108 14.03 11.90 10.95
CA THR A 108 12.98 11.83 11.97
C THR A 108 12.83 10.42 12.56
N ASP A 109 12.24 10.29 13.74
CA ASP A 109 12.04 8.99 14.41
C ASP A 109 10.97 8.11 13.73
N GLY A 110 10.18 8.67 12.82
CA GLY A 110 9.16 7.98 12.03
C GLY A 110 8.06 8.93 11.56
N GLY A 111 6.93 8.35 11.17
CA GLY A 111 5.76 9.15 10.77
C GLY A 111 4.44 8.39 10.80
N ILE A 112 3.35 9.15 10.90
CA ILE A 112 1.97 8.66 10.96
C ILE A 112 1.26 9.09 9.68
N ILE A 113 0.74 8.11 8.92
CA ILE A 113 0.12 8.36 7.61
C ILE A 113 -1.36 8.00 7.65
N LEU A 114 -2.20 8.98 7.35
CA LEU A 114 -3.65 8.90 7.40
C LEU A 114 -4.20 8.52 6.03
N THR A 115 -4.32 7.21 5.81
CA THR A 115 -4.72 6.64 4.53
C THR A 115 -5.16 5.19 4.67
N ALA A 116 -6.11 4.78 3.83
CA ALA A 116 -6.41 3.38 3.55
C ALA A 116 -6.04 2.97 2.11
N SER A 117 -5.13 3.71 1.44
CA SER A 117 -4.66 3.45 0.07
C SER A 117 -5.84 3.33 -0.90
N HIS A 118 -5.92 2.23 -1.65
CA HIS A 118 -6.95 1.96 -2.65
C HIS A 118 -8.38 1.88 -2.12
N ASN A 119 -8.59 1.70 -0.81
CA ASN A 119 -9.93 1.68 -0.22
C ASN A 119 -10.67 3.02 -0.43
N PRO A 120 -12.00 3.01 -0.62
CA PRO A 120 -12.79 4.20 -0.92
C PRO A 120 -12.84 5.19 0.26
N GLY A 121 -13.10 6.47 -0.05
CA GLY A 121 -13.16 7.58 0.91
C GLY A 121 -14.58 8.07 1.14
N GLY A 122 -14.74 8.96 2.13
CA GLY A 122 -16.04 9.57 2.49
C GLY A 122 -16.65 9.02 3.78
N PRO A 123 -17.71 9.66 4.31
CA PRO A 123 -18.21 9.44 5.67
C PRO A 123 -18.81 8.04 5.94
N ASN A 124 -19.10 7.27 4.89
CA ASN A 124 -19.61 5.89 4.97
C ASN A 124 -18.60 4.83 4.48
N ALA A 125 -17.37 5.25 4.15
CA ALA A 125 -16.33 4.41 3.57
C ALA A 125 -15.18 4.19 4.57
N ASP A 126 -13.97 3.92 4.09
CA ASP A 126 -12.83 3.49 4.90
C ASP A 126 -11.85 4.61 5.27
N PHE A 127 -11.29 4.48 6.46
CA PHE A 127 -10.17 5.26 6.96
C PHE A 127 -9.05 4.34 7.41
N GLY A 128 -7.83 4.87 7.51
CA GLY A 128 -6.70 4.10 7.97
C GLY A 128 -5.59 4.95 8.57
N ILE A 129 -4.80 4.33 9.44
CA ILE A 129 -3.64 4.93 10.09
C ILE A 129 -2.46 3.96 9.96
N LYS A 130 -1.46 4.33 9.16
CA LYS A 130 -0.16 3.66 9.01
C LYS A 130 0.86 4.29 9.96
N PHE A 131 1.87 3.52 10.34
CA PHE A 131 3.10 4.02 10.98
C PHE A 131 4.31 3.60 10.13
N ASN A 132 5.20 4.55 9.88
CA ASN A 132 6.50 4.30 9.26
C ASN A 132 7.62 4.60 10.28
N CYS A 133 8.68 3.78 10.26
CA CYS A 133 9.84 3.92 11.12
C CYS A 133 10.84 4.95 10.58
N SER A 134 11.91 5.24 11.34
CA SER A 134 12.94 6.24 11.00
C SER A 134 13.71 5.99 9.68
N ASN A 135 13.67 4.77 9.12
CA ASN A 135 14.20 4.50 7.78
C ASN A 135 13.28 4.99 6.64
N GLY A 136 12.09 5.51 6.98
CA GLY A 136 11.03 5.91 6.06
C GLY A 136 10.11 4.78 5.61
N GLY A 137 10.38 3.53 5.98
CA GLY A 137 9.61 2.35 5.58
C GLY A 137 8.47 1.99 6.56
N PRO A 138 7.52 1.13 6.17
CA PRO A 138 6.43 0.70 7.04
C PRO A 138 6.90 -0.05 8.30
N ALA A 139 6.14 0.05 9.39
CA ALA A 139 6.42 -0.65 10.63
C ALA A 139 6.58 -2.18 10.45
N PRO A 140 7.67 -2.81 10.96
CA PRO A 140 7.84 -4.26 10.92
C PRO A 140 6.90 -4.98 11.90
N GLU A 141 6.78 -6.30 11.79
CA GLU A 141 5.80 -7.08 12.58
C GLU A 141 6.03 -6.99 14.09
N GLY A 142 7.27 -6.86 14.55
CA GLY A 142 7.56 -6.62 15.97
C GLY A 142 6.89 -5.35 16.49
N VAL A 143 6.94 -4.27 15.70
CA VAL A 143 6.31 -2.98 16.04
C VAL A 143 4.79 -3.08 15.95
N THR A 144 4.22 -3.61 14.85
CA THR A 144 2.75 -3.67 14.71
C THR A 144 2.10 -4.59 15.74
N ASN A 145 2.75 -5.69 16.12
CA ASN A 145 2.30 -6.54 17.23
C ASN A 145 2.42 -5.80 18.57
N ALA A 146 3.52 -5.08 18.84
CA ALA A 146 3.64 -4.29 20.08
C ALA A 146 2.55 -3.20 20.22
N ILE A 147 2.19 -2.53 19.12
CA ILE A 147 1.06 -1.58 19.08
C ILE A 147 -0.26 -2.28 19.45
N PHE A 148 -0.51 -3.48 18.92
CA PHE A 148 -1.72 -4.25 19.23
C PHE A 148 -1.74 -4.79 20.67
N GLU A 149 -0.60 -5.24 21.21
CA GLU A 149 -0.51 -5.62 22.62
C GLU A 149 -0.75 -4.42 23.55
N MET A 150 -0.26 -3.24 23.19
CA MET A 150 -0.55 -1.99 23.92
C MET A 150 -2.04 -1.62 23.84
N SER A 151 -2.68 -1.71 22.67
CA SER A 151 -4.08 -1.32 22.50
C SER A 151 -5.06 -2.21 23.26
N LYS A 152 -4.74 -3.50 23.43
CA LYS A 152 -5.52 -4.43 24.29
C LYS A 152 -5.45 -4.12 25.78
N ASN A 153 -4.42 -3.39 26.23
CA ASN A 153 -4.13 -3.14 27.64
C ASN A 153 -4.30 -1.67 28.06
N ILE A 154 -4.68 -0.78 27.13
CA ILE A 154 -4.80 0.65 27.37
C ILE A 154 -5.90 0.98 28.40
N LYS A 155 -5.57 1.88 29.33
CA LYS A 155 -6.49 2.37 30.39
C LYS A 155 -6.62 3.88 30.42
N THR A 156 -5.62 4.58 29.90
CA THR A 156 -5.59 6.04 29.78
C THR A 156 -4.85 6.45 28.51
N TYR A 157 -5.19 7.63 28.00
CA TYR A 157 -4.36 8.36 27.04
C TYR A 157 -4.17 9.82 27.48
N LYS A 158 -3.17 10.48 26.92
CA LYS A 158 -2.90 11.91 27.17
C LYS A 158 -3.25 12.74 25.94
N THR A 159 -3.83 13.92 26.15
CA THR A 159 -4.12 14.89 25.08
C THR A 159 -4.07 16.33 25.58
N CYS A 160 -3.78 17.28 24.69
CA CYS A 160 -3.89 18.72 24.93
C CYS A 160 -5.13 19.28 24.20
N PRO A 161 -6.35 19.15 24.76
CA PRO A 161 -7.59 19.38 24.01
C PRO A 161 -7.82 20.86 23.64
N LYS A 162 -7.13 21.78 24.33
CA LYS A 162 -7.16 23.23 24.04
C LYS A 162 -6.18 23.63 22.93
N LEU A 163 -5.32 22.72 22.44
CA LEU A 163 -4.41 22.99 21.33
C LEU A 163 -5.20 22.94 20.02
N THR A 164 -5.25 24.08 19.33
CA THR A 164 -5.81 24.22 17.99
C THR A 164 -4.80 24.91 17.08
N MET A 165 -4.85 24.62 15.78
CA MET A 165 -4.02 25.28 14.78
C MET A 165 -4.63 25.22 13.38
N ASP A 166 -4.24 26.16 12.54
CA ASP A 166 -4.66 26.27 11.15
C ASP A 166 -3.72 25.46 10.26
N LEU A 167 -4.17 24.29 9.80
CA LEU A 167 -3.38 23.40 8.94
C LEU A 167 -3.10 23.98 7.54
N SER A 168 -3.78 25.05 7.12
CA SER A 168 -3.69 25.59 5.76
C SER A 168 -2.47 26.50 5.51
N LYS A 169 -1.74 26.91 6.56
CA LYS A 169 -0.65 27.89 6.50
C LYS A 169 0.71 27.23 6.72
N ILE A 170 1.56 27.26 5.69
CA ILE A 170 2.97 26.87 5.79
C ILE A 170 3.68 27.78 6.81
N GLY A 171 4.50 27.19 7.67
CA GLY A 171 5.25 27.90 8.71
C GLY A 171 5.46 27.08 9.99
N SER A 172 6.26 27.64 10.91
CA SER A 172 6.55 27.02 12.20
C SER A 172 5.75 27.64 13.34
N SER A 173 5.13 26.82 14.17
CA SER A 173 4.36 27.21 15.35
C SER A 173 4.94 26.53 16.60
N LYS A 174 5.10 27.31 17.68
CA LYS A 174 5.66 26.84 18.96
C LYS A 174 4.58 26.78 20.02
N PHE A 175 4.42 25.61 20.64
CA PHE A 175 3.43 25.35 21.68
C PHE A 175 4.13 25.06 23.00
N LYS A 176 3.91 25.91 23.99
CA LYS A 176 4.36 25.67 25.37
C LYS A 176 3.36 24.74 26.04
N ILE A 177 3.76 23.52 26.32
CA ILE A 177 2.99 22.52 27.06
C ILE A 177 3.46 22.55 28.52
N ALA A 178 2.68 22.00 29.45
CA ALA A 178 3.08 21.88 30.86
C ALA A 178 4.36 21.01 31.02
N GLY A 179 5.53 21.66 31.03
CA GLY A 179 6.84 21.02 31.27
C GLY A 179 7.77 20.92 30.06
N HIS A 180 7.31 21.20 28.83
CA HIS A 180 8.15 21.20 27.62
C HIS A 180 7.60 22.16 26.53
N GLU A 181 8.35 22.32 25.43
CA GLU A 181 7.91 23.04 24.22
C GLU A 181 7.88 22.07 23.04
N MET A 182 6.79 22.08 22.27
CA MET A 182 6.67 21.32 21.01
C MET A 182 6.62 22.31 19.84
N VAL A 183 7.32 21.98 18.76
CA VAL A 183 7.26 22.69 17.47
C VAL A 183 6.36 21.93 16.50
N VAL A 184 5.44 22.60 15.83
CA VAL A 184 4.76 22.06 14.64
C VAL A 184 5.16 22.89 13.43
N GLU A 185 5.74 22.24 12.43
CA GLU A 185 6.18 22.86 11.19
C GLU A 185 5.30 22.36 10.05
N ILE A 186 4.48 23.25 9.50
CA ILE A 186 3.69 22.96 8.31
C ILE A 186 4.54 23.28 7.07
N ILE A 187 4.74 22.29 6.20
CA ILE A 187 5.54 22.44 4.97
C ILE A 187 4.72 22.21 3.70
N ASP A 188 5.28 22.64 2.56
CA ASP A 188 4.74 22.29 1.24
C ASP A 188 4.81 20.76 1.05
N PRO A 189 3.70 20.08 0.71
CA PRO A 189 3.68 18.63 0.71
C PRO A 189 4.41 18.00 -0.49
N VAL A 190 4.80 18.80 -1.48
CA VAL A 190 5.31 18.37 -2.78
C VAL A 190 6.77 18.79 -2.99
N ALA A 191 7.18 19.94 -2.44
CA ALA A 191 8.47 20.58 -2.73
C ALA A 191 9.69 19.67 -2.52
N ASP A 192 9.80 19.03 -1.36
CA ASP A 192 10.94 18.16 -1.04
C ASP A 192 10.99 16.91 -1.94
N TYR A 193 9.83 16.29 -2.17
CA TYR A 193 9.71 15.13 -3.05
C TYR A 193 10.16 15.47 -4.49
N ILE A 194 9.83 16.66 -5.00
CA ILE A 194 10.25 17.10 -6.34
C ILE A 194 11.74 17.36 -6.42
N ALA A 195 12.34 17.97 -5.39
CA ALA A 195 13.79 18.14 -5.32
C ALA A 195 14.48 16.79 -5.47
N TYR A 196 14.01 15.78 -4.73
CA TYR A 196 14.50 14.41 -4.82
C TYR A 196 14.25 13.74 -6.19
N MET A 197 13.07 13.94 -6.81
CA MET A 197 12.83 13.43 -8.17
C MET A 197 13.80 14.04 -9.20
N LYS A 198 14.20 15.32 -9.05
CA LYS A 198 15.18 15.99 -9.91
C LYS A 198 16.61 15.50 -9.69
N GLU A 199 16.92 14.94 -8.52
CA GLU A 199 18.21 14.27 -8.26
C GLU A 199 18.25 12.87 -8.88
N LEU A 200 17.13 12.16 -8.90
CA LEU A 200 17.02 10.78 -9.44
C LEU A 200 16.89 10.71 -10.97
N PHE A 201 16.23 11.68 -11.60
CA PHE A 201 15.86 11.62 -13.02
C PHE A 201 16.36 12.83 -13.82
N ASP A 202 16.79 12.59 -15.06
CA ASP A 202 17.08 13.68 -16.01
C ASP A 202 15.77 14.31 -16.52
N PHE A 203 15.30 15.31 -15.78
CA PHE A 203 14.13 16.12 -16.15
C PHE A 203 14.28 16.80 -17.51
N ASN A 204 15.50 17.10 -17.99
CA ASN A 204 15.69 17.71 -19.31
C ASN A 204 15.41 16.69 -20.42
N SER A 205 15.90 15.46 -20.30
CA SER A 205 15.61 14.39 -21.27
C SER A 205 14.14 14.00 -21.27
N ILE A 206 13.50 13.90 -20.11
CA ILE A 206 12.05 13.65 -20.00
C ILE A 206 11.25 14.80 -20.65
N LYS A 207 11.64 16.06 -20.39
CA LYS A 207 11.03 17.25 -20.97
C LYS A 207 11.16 17.31 -22.50
N LYS A 208 12.28 16.85 -23.07
CA LYS A 208 12.46 16.72 -24.51
C LYS A 208 11.48 15.71 -25.11
N LEU A 209 11.36 14.52 -24.52
CA LEU A 209 10.42 13.47 -24.94
C LEU A 209 8.96 13.96 -24.91
N LEU A 210 8.55 14.59 -23.81
CA LEU A 210 7.16 15.08 -23.64
C LEU A 210 6.83 16.30 -24.52
N LYS A 211 7.84 17.02 -25.03
CA LYS A 211 7.67 18.13 -25.97
C LYS A 211 7.89 17.77 -27.43
N GLY A 212 8.50 16.62 -27.72
CA GLY A 212 8.93 16.25 -29.06
C GLY A 212 10.16 17.03 -29.55
N ASP A 213 11.03 17.44 -28.64
CA ASP A 213 12.28 18.14 -28.98
C ASP A 213 13.35 17.11 -29.39
N GLY A 214 13.64 17.03 -30.69
CA GLY A 214 14.59 16.07 -31.27
C GLY A 214 14.08 14.61 -31.35
N CYS A 215 12.81 14.36 -31.02
CA CYS A 215 12.20 13.03 -31.03
C CYS A 215 10.67 13.14 -31.23
N PRO A 216 9.94 12.05 -31.57
CA PRO A 216 8.48 12.07 -31.57
C PRO A 216 7.92 12.41 -30.18
N LYS A 217 6.97 13.35 -30.12
CA LYS A 217 6.33 13.76 -28.87
C LYS A 217 5.58 12.58 -28.25
N LEU A 218 5.82 12.32 -26.95
CA LEU A 218 4.99 11.40 -26.17
C LEU A 218 3.83 12.14 -25.52
N ASP A 219 2.63 12.02 -26.09
CA ASP A 219 1.39 12.47 -25.45
C ASP A 219 0.98 11.51 -24.32
N ILE A 220 0.86 12.05 -23.11
CA ILE A 220 0.55 11.29 -21.88
C ILE A 220 -0.86 11.60 -21.35
N LEU A 221 -1.38 10.73 -20.49
CA LEU A 221 -2.59 10.97 -19.69
C LEU A 221 -2.42 10.38 -18.29
N LEU A 222 -2.54 11.22 -17.26
CA LEU A 222 -2.28 10.89 -15.86
C LEU A 222 -3.57 11.09 -15.05
N ASP A 223 -4.05 10.02 -14.42
CA ASP A 223 -5.27 10.03 -13.60
C ASP A 223 -4.92 9.89 -12.11
N SER A 224 -5.12 10.96 -11.34
CA SER A 224 -4.88 10.93 -9.88
C SER A 224 -6.05 10.36 -9.08
N MET A 225 -7.14 9.94 -9.73
CA MET A 225 -8.34 9.35 -9.11
C MET A 225 -8.89 10.15 -7.91
N HIS A 226 -8.74 11.49 -7.96
CA HIS A 226 -9.06 12.44 -6.89
C HIS A 226 -8.30 12.22 -5.56
N GLY A 227 -7.26 11.38 -5.58
CA GLY A 227 -6.36 11.10 -4.47
C GLY A 227 -5.18 12.07 -4.39
N VAL A 228 -4.26 11.74 -3.49
CA VAL A 228 -3.20 12.63 -3.01
C VAL A 228 -2.22 13.07 -4.09
N THR A 229 -2.09 12.30 -5.18
CA THR A 229 -1.07 12.54 -6.22
C THR A 229 -1.38 13.77 -7.09
N GLY A 230 -2.59 14.33 -7.03
CA GLY A 230 -3.03 15.46 -7.86
C GLY A 230 -2.07 16.67 -7.89
N PRO A 231 -1.66 17.22 -6.74
CA PRO A 231 -0.63 18.27 -6.67
C PRO A 231 0.75 17.83 -7.19
N TYR A 232 1.15 16.57 -6.95
CA TYR A 232 2.43 16.03 -7.40
C TYR A 232 2.49 15.92 -8.92
N VAL A 233 1.45 15.35 -9.56
CA VAL A 233 1.43 15.21 -11.03
C VAL A 233 1.37 16.57 -11.71
N LYS A 234 0.59 17.52 -11.19
CA LYS A 234 0.56 18.90 -11.71
C LYS A 234 1.93 19.56 -11.62
N LYS A 235 2.59 19.47 -10.45
CA LYS A 235 3.84 20.17 -10.24
C LYS A 235 5.00 19.52 -11.02
N ILE A 236 5.07 18.19 -11.09
CA ILE A 236 6.09 17.47 -11.87
C ILE A 236 5.83 17.61 -13.37
N PHE A 237 4.65 17.20 -13.85
CA PHE A 237 4.42 17.10 -15.29
C PHE A 237 4.04 18.43 -15.94
N CYS A 238 3.19 19.25 -15.30
CA CYS A 238 2.77 20.52 -15.90
C CYS A 238 3.81 21.63 -15.68
N ASP A 239 4.13 21.97 -14.42
CA ASP A 239 5.01 23.11 -14.12
C ASP A 239 6.46 22.85 -14.57
N GLU A 240 7.05 21.71 -14.17
CA GLU A 240 8.46 21.42 -14.41
C GLU A 240 8.72 20.86 -15.83
N LEU A 241 7.93 19.88 -16.28
CA LEU A 241 8.12 19.22 -17.58
C LEU A 241 7.33 19.88 -18.73
N GLY A 242 6.30 20.69 -18.46
CA GLY A 242 5.58 21.45 -19.49
C GLY A 242 4.51 20.66 -20.26
N VAL A 243 3.91 19.64 -19.63
CA VAL A 243 2.73 18.92 -20.12
C VAL A 243 1.48 19.80 -20.01
N ASP A 244 0.51 19.66 -20.93
CA ASP A 244 -0.78 20.36 -20.84
C ASP A 244 -1.52 19.91 -19.56
N PRO A 245 -1.96 20.84 -18.67
CA PRO A 245 -2.74 20.51 -17.48
C PRO A 245 -3.97 19.63 -17.70
N LYS A 246 -4.55 19.62 -18.91
CA LYS A 246 -5.66 18.71 -19.29
C LYS A 246 -5.25 17.23 -19.30
N SER A 247 -3.95 16.95 -19.42
CA SER A 247 -3.41 15.58 -19.33
C SER A 247 -3.27 15.10 -17.88
N CYS A 248 -3.55 15.94 -16.87
CA CYS A 248 -3.57 15.55 -15.45
C CYS A 248 -5.03 15.56 -14.96
N VAL A 249 -5.76 14.48 -15.24
CA VAL A 249 -7.18 14.33 -14.89
C VAL A 249 -7.37 13.91 -13.43
N ASN A 250 -8.56 14.20 -12.88
CA ASN A 250 -8.94 13.92 -11.49
C ASN A 250 -7.88 14.35 -10.45
N SER A 251 -7.19 15.45 -10.73
CA SER A 251 -5.99 15.93 -10.04
C SER A 251 -6.30 16.96 -8.94
N ASN A 252 -7.55 17.02 -8.51
CA ASN A 252 -8.03 17.74 -7.32
C ASN A 252 -8.32 16.70 -6.22
N ILE A 253 -7.74 16.89 -5.04
CA ILE A 253 -7.97 16.03 -3.89
C ILE A 253 -9.43 16.19 -3.41
N LEU A 254 -10.17 15.09 -3.27
CA LEU A 254 -11.54 15.08 -2.74
C LEU A 254 -11.68 14.11 -1.55
N PRO A 255 -12.37 14.48 -0.46
CA PRO A 255 -12.52 13.61 0.73
C PRO A 255 -13.19 12.25 0.48
N ASP A 256 -13.97 12.14 -0.60
CA ASP A 256 -14.67 10.95 -1.06
C ASP A 256 -14.11 10.40 -2.38
N PHE A 257 -12.96 10.92 -2.83
CA PHE A 257 -12.37 10.65 -4.15
C PHE A 257 -13.36 10.86 -5.32
N GLY A 258 -14.33 11.77 -5.18
CA GLY A 258 -15.36 12.01 -6.19
C GLY A 258 -16.37 10.85 -6.32
N GLY A 259 -16.48 9.99 -5.31
CA GLY A 259 -17.25 8.75 -5.33
C GLY A 259 -16.56 7.60 -6.06
N LEU A 260 -15.30 7.78 -6.47
CA LEU A 260 -14.50 6.72 -7.10
C LEU A 260 -13.86 5.80 -6.04
N HIS A 261 -13.54 4.58 -6.46
CA HIS A 261 -12.62 3.71 -5.73
C HIS A 261 -11.20 3.99 -6.27
N PRO A 262 -10.28 4.58 -5.47
CA PRO A 262 -8.98 5.04 -5.95
C PRO A 262 -7.98 3.89 -6.09
N ASP A 263 -8.29 2.93 -6.96
CA ASP A 263 -7.52 1.71 -7.23
C ASP A 263 -7.17 1.67 -8.73
N PRO A 264 -5.88 1.77 -9.12
CA PRO A 264 -5.45 2.04 -10.48
C PRO A 264 -5.49 0.79 -11.40
N ASN A 265 -6.59 0.03 -11.35
CA ASN A 265 -6.79 -1.20 -12.11
C ASN A 265 -7.78 -1.04 -13.30
N LEU A 266 -7.85 -2.03 -14.18
CA LEU A 266 -8.66 -1.97 -15.41
C LEU A 266 -10.18 -1.83 -15.16
N THR A 267 -10.65 -2.17 -13.96
CA THR A 267 -12.06 -2.05 -13.55
C THR A 267 -12.37 -0.63 -13.08
N TYR A 268 -11.61 -0.08 -12.13
CA TYR A 268 -11.90 1.24 -11.54
C TYR A 268 -11.31 2.42 -12.34
N ALA A 269 -10.16 2.24 -12.98
CA ALA A 269 -9.59 3.22 -13.92
C ALA A 269 -10.16 3.09 -15.35
N ALA A 270 -11.38 2.56 -15.51
CA ALA A 270 -12.01 2.32 -16.81
C ALA A 270 -12.11 3.58 -17.69
N ASN A 271 -12.26 4.77 -17.10
CA ASN A 271 -12.27 6.04 -17.83
C ASN A 271 -10.92 6.34 -18.52
N LEU A 272 -9.81 6.15 -17.80
CA LEU A 272 -8.46 6.25 -18.36
C LEU A 272 -8.27 5.23 -19.50
N VAL A 273 -8.62 3.96 -19.26
CA VAL A 273 -8.53 2.89 -20.26
C VAL A 273 -9.34 3.23 -21.53
N ASN A 274 -10.54 3.80 -21.37
CA ASN A 274 -11.39 4.19 -22.49
C ASN A 274 -10.88 5.42 -23.26
N GLU A 275 -10.16 6.34 -22.62
CA GLU A 275 -9.49 7.43 -23.34
C GLU A 275 -8.23 6.94 -24.08
N LEU A 276 -7.41 6.09 -23.44
CA LEU A 276 -6.24 5.47 -24.08
C LEU A 276 -6.62 4.65 -25.31
N LYS A 277 -7.72 3.89 -25.25
CA LYS A 277 -8.27 3.13 -26.40
C LYS A 277 -8.61 3.99 -27.63
N LYS A 278 -8.73 5.31 -27.50
CA LYS A 278 -8.94 6.23 -28.65
C LYS A 278 -7.65 6.50 -29.45
N GLY A 279 -6.51 5.99 -28.99
CA GLY A 279 -5.22 6.07 -29.70
C GLY A 279 -4.57 7.46 -29.72
N LYS A 280 -5.06 8.41 -28.90
CA LYS A 280 -4.54 9.79 -28.85
C LYS A 280 -3.33 9.98 -27.94
N HIS A 281 -3.14 9.08 -26.97
CA HIS A 281 -2.07 9.14 -25.98
C HIS A 281 -1.19 7.91 -26.14
N GLY A 282 0.14 8.11 -26.17
CA GLY A 282 1.11 7.02 -26.26
C GLY A 282 1.42 6.37 -24.91
N PHE A 283 1.03 7.01 -23.80
CA PHE A 283 1.19 6.48 -22.45
C PHE A 283 0.06 6.98 -21.54
N GLY A 284 -0.34 6.18 -20.56
CA GLY A 284 -1.14 6.67 -19.45
C GLY A 284 -0.94 5.87 -18.18
N ALA A 285 -1.19 6.53 -17.04
CA ALA A 285 -1.04 5.98 -15.71
C ALA A 285 -2.18 6.46 -14.81
N ALA A 286 -2.64 5.59 -13.92
CA ALA A 286 -3.49 5.95 -12.79
C ALA A 286 -2.71 5.76 -11.49
N PHE A 287 -3.09 6.50 -10.46
CA PHE A 287 -2.50 6.41 -9.11
C PHE A 287 -3.57 6.06 -8.08
N ASP A 288 -3.18 5.33 -7.04
CA ASP A 288 -4.07 5.03 -5.93
C ASP A 288 -4.19 6.20 -4.93
N GLY A 289 -4.99 6.01 -3.88
CA GLY A 289 -5.33 7.03 -2.89
C GLY A 289 -4.10 7.77 -2.33
N ASP A 290 -3.07 7.05 -1.88
CA ASP A 290 -1.85 7.63 -1.30
C ASP A 290 -0.59 7.60 -2.19
N GLY A 291 -0.70 7.06 -3.39
CA GLY A 291 0.31 7.17 -4.46
C GLY A 291 1.46 6.16 -4.38
N GLU A 292 1.23 4.96 -3.84
CA GLU A 292 2.25 3.91 -3.71
C GLU A 292 2.36 2.97 -4.95
N LEU A 293 1.36 2.91 -5.85
CA LEU A 293 1.06 1.65 -6.58
C LEU A 293 1.21 1.59 -8.15
N LEU A 294 1.72 0.46 -8.76
CA LEU A 294 1.86 0.13 -10.23
C LEU A 294 1.52 -1.31 -10.87
N LYS A 295 2.30 -2.44 -10.76
CA LYS A 295 1.94 -3.95 -10.97
C LYS A 295 3.19 -4.82 -10.61
N THR A 296 3.43 -6.11 -10.97
CA THR A 296 4.76 -6.83 -10.92
C THR A 296 4.76 -8.22 -11.57
N SER A 297 5.95 -8.75 -11.92
CA SER A 297 6.20 -10.11 -12.44
C SER A 297 7.35 -10.83 -11.72
N PRO A 298 7.50 -12.17 -11.87
CA PRO A 298 8.80 -12.83 -11.89
C PRO A 298 9.55 -12.77 -13.23
N PHE A 299 9.08 -12.06 -14.27
CA PHE A 299 9.93 -11.55 -15.36
C PHE A 299 11.23 -10.94 -14.81
N PHE A 300 11.17 -10.25 -13.67
CA PHE A 300 12.34 -9.75 -12.95
C PHE A 300 13.33 -10.85 -12.51
N HIS A 301 12.89 -12.09 -12.22
CA HIS A 301 13.80 -13.22 -11.99
C HIS A 301 14.54 -13.60 -13.28
N ARG A 302 13.85 -13.68 -14.43
CA ARG A 302 14.50 -13.99 -15.73
C ARG A 302 15.47 -12.87 -16.13
N VAL A 303 15.11 -11.60 -15.93
CA VAL A 303 15.99 -10.44 -16.16
C VAL A 303 17.18 -10.43 -15.20
N ALA A 304 16.97 -10.65 -13.90
CA ALA A 304 18.04 -10.70 -12.91
C ALA A 304 19.02 -11.84 -13.20
N HIS A 305 18.52 -13.04 -13.50
CA HIS A 305 19.34 -14.18 -13.91
C HIS A 305 20.17 -13.88 -15.16
N ALA A 306 19.55 -13.35 -16.23
CA ALA A 306 20.24 -12.97 -17.46
C ALA A 306 21.33 -11.89 -17.23
N ASN A 307 21.10 -10.95 -16.31
CA ASN A 307 22.03 -9.86 -15.97
C ASN A 307 22.94 -10.18 -14.76
N LYS A 308 22.91 -11.42 -14.26
CA LYS A 308 23.67 -11.88 -13.06
C LYS A 308 23.49 -10.97 -11.84
N LYS A 309 22.25 -10.54 -11.59
CA LYS A 309 21.86 -9.75 -10.42
C LYS A 309 21.25 -10.65 -9.35
N GLU A 310 21.43 -10.26 -8.09
CA GLU A 310 20.75 -10.90 -6.96
C GLU A 310 19.23 -10.68 -7.07
N PHE A 311 18.44 -11.68 -6.69
CA PHE A 311 16.98 -11.66 -6.77
C PHE A 311 16.38 -12.19 -5.47
N PHE A 312 15.37 -11.51 -4.95
CA PHE A 312 14.66 -11.88 -3.73
C PHE A 312 13.18 -12.07 -4.03
N GLU A 313 12.65 -13.26 -3.75
CA GLU A 313 11.22 -13.49 -3.63
C GLU A 313 10.84 -13.29 -2.16
N VAL A 314 10.07 -12.23 -1.87
CA VAL A 314 9.64 -11.85 -0.52
C VAL A 314 8.11 -11.96 -0.40
N PRO A 315 7.52 -12.02 0.81
CA PRO A 315 6.07 -11.96 0.97
C PRO A 315 5.54 -10.56 0.62
N THR A 316 4.26 -10.45 0.26
CA THR A 316 3.64 -9.14 0.00
C THR A 316 3.61 -8.27 1.25
N GLY A 317 4.06 -7.03 1.11
CA GLY A 317 4.16 -5.98 2.11
C GLY A 317 5.52 -5.29 2.02
N TRP A 318 5.53 -4.01 1.65
CA TRP A 318 6.75 -3.24 1.36
C TRP A 318 7.84 -3.24 2.46
N LYS A 319 7.46 -3.56 3.71
CA LYS A 319 8.37 -3.76 4.86
C LYS A 319 9.54 -4.70 4.56
N PHE A 320 9.35 -5.77 3.77
CA PHE A 320 10.41 -6.72 3.46
C PHE A 320 11.46 -6.15 2.48
N PHE A 321 11.05 -5.24 1.58
CA PHE A 321 11.99 -4.52 0.72
C PHE A 321 12.81 -3.50 1.52
N GLY A 322 12.22 -2.87 2.54
CA GLY A 322 12.92 -1.92 3.43
C GLY A 322 14.20 -2.52 4.02
N ASN A 323 14.10 -3.70 4.65
CA ASN A 323 15.26 -4.43 5.18
C ASN A 323 16.36 -4.66 4.13
N LEU A 324 15.98 -5.08 2.92
CA LEU A 324 16.93 -5.36 1.83
C LEU A 324 17.56 -4.09 1.23
N MET A 325 16.82 -2.98 1.19
CA MET A 325 17.31 -1.66 0.77
C MET A 325 18.28 -1.07 1.78
N ASP A 326 17.94 -1.10 3.07
CA ASP A 326 18.81 -0.61 4.15
C ASP A 326 20.12 -1.42 4.24
N ALA A 327 20.08 -2.71 3.89
CA ALA A 327 21.26 -3.56 3.75
C ALA A 327 22.06 -3.36 2.43
N GLY A 328 21.62 -2.46 1.53
CA GLY A 328 22.27 -2.19 0.25
C GLY A 328 22.18 -3.34 -0.78
N ARG A 329 21.29 -4.32 -0.58
CA ARG A 329 21.14 -5.51 -1.44
C ARG A 329 20.00 -5.39 -2.46
N LEU A 330 19.16 -4.37 -2.33
CA LEU A 330 18.02 -4.13 -3.20
C LEU A 330 18.00 -2.68 -3.69
N SER A 331 17.87 -2.50 -5.01
CA SER A 331 17.76 -1.17 -5.65
C SER A 331 16.54 -1.04 -6.57
N LEU A 332 15.84 -2.14 -6.85
CA LEU A 332 14.62 -2.19 -7.65
C LEU A 332 13.73 -3.32 -7.15
N CYS A 333 12.46 -3.03 -6.89
CA CYS A 333 11.47 -3.99 -6.39
C CYS A 333 10.06 -3.65 -6.89
N GLY A 334 9.10 -4.52 -6.61
CA GLY A 334 7.69 -4.30 -6.88
C GLY A 334 6.83 -5.44 -6.32
N GLU A 335 5.51 -5.20 -6.23
CA GLU A 335 4.49 -6.19 -5.87
C GLU A 335 3.42 -6.28 -6.95
N GLU A 336 2.84 -7.47 -7.12
CA GLU A 336 1.86 -7.71 -8.18
C GLU A 336 0.56 -6.93 -7.96
N SER A 337 0.24 -6.65 -6.69
CA SER A 337 -0.82 -5.74 -6.22
C SER A 337 -0.46 -4.27 -6.44
N PHE A 338 -0.05 -3.96 -7.66
CA PHE A 338 0.36 -2.64 -8.11
C PHE A 338 1.64 -2.13 -7.38
N GLY A 339 2.87 -2.52 -7.79
CA GLY A 339 4.14 -1.97 -7.25
C GLY A 339 5.21 -1.48 -8.27
N THR A 340 5.57 -2.25 -9.32
CA THR A 340 6.04 -1.88 -10.70
C THR A 340 6.02 -3.12 -11.68
N GLY A 341 5.45 -3.01 -12.91
CA GLY A 341 4.50 -3.95 -13.62
C GLY A 341 4.78 -5.37 -14.25
N SER A 342 3.70 -6.08 -14.69
CA SER A 342 3.67 -7.30 -15.60
C SER A 342 2.30 -7.84 -16.12
N ASP A 343 2.38 -8.92 -16.93
CA ASP A 343 1.41 -9.75 -17.68
C ASP A 343 0.72 -10.97 -16.99
N HIS A 344 0.93 -11.22 -15.69
CA HIS A 344 0.16 -12.27 -14.97
C HIS A 344 -1.32 -11.85 -14.79
N ILE A 345 -2.21 -12.82 -14.52
CA ILE A 345 -3.62 -12.56 -14.17
C ILE A 345 -3.86 -12.76 -12.67
N ARG A 346 -4.59 -11.83 -12.06
CA ARG A 346 -5.10 -11.93 -10.69
C ARG A 346 -6.62 -11.91 -10.66
N TYR A 347 -7.20 -12.91 -9.99
CA TYR A 347 -8.62 -13.02 -9.67
C TYR A 347 -8.82 -12.75 -8.17
N ASP A 348 -9.58 -11.72 -7.83
CA ASP A 348 -9.97 -11.43 -6.44
C ASP A 348 -11.43 -11.79 -6.20
N TYR A 349 -11.68 -12.59 -5.18
CA TYR A 349 -13.01 -12.90 -4.66
C TYR A 349 -13.17 -12.17 -3.34
N GLU A 350 -13.79 -10.99 -3.38
CA GLU A 350 -13.90 -10.08 -2.24
C GLU A 350 -15.21 -10.28 -1.48
N ASN A 351 -15.22 -9.92 -0.18
CA ASN A 351 -16.38 -10.07 0.71
C ASN A 351 -16.89 -11.53 0.80
N CYS A 352 -15.99 -12.51 0.73
CA CYS A 352 -16.30 -13.91 0.97
C CYS A 352 -16.54 -14.14 2.47
N GLU A 353 -17.42 -15.08 2.81
CA GLU A 353 -17.55 -15.51 4.20
C GLU A 353 -16.25 -16.17 4.70
N SER A 354 -15.77 -15.77 5.87
CA SER A 354 -14.47 -16.21 6.39
C SER A 354 -14.40 -17.74 6.57
N GLY A 355 -15.41 -18.37 7.18
CA GLY A 355 -15.42 -19.82 7.42
C GLY A 355 -15.33 -20.68 6.14
N PRO A 356 -16.15 -20.42 5.10
CA PRO A 356 -15.99 -21.01 3.77
C PRO A 356 -14.60 -20.79 3.14
N ALA A 357 -14.04 -19.58 3.28
CA ALA A 357 -12.72 -19.26 2.73
C ALA A 357 -11.57 -19.96 3.51
N GLU A 358 -11.72 -20.13 4.83
CA GLU A 358 -10.81 -20.89 5.69
C GLU A 358 -10.82 -22.38 5.32
N LYS A 359 -11.99 -22.99 5.12
CA LYS A 359 -12.11 -24.37 4.61
C LYS A 359 -11.45 -24.58 3.25
N MET A 360 -11.51 -23.58 2.36
CA MET A 360 -10.81 -23.62 1.08
C MET A 360 -9.28 -23.67 1.29
N MET A 361 -8.76 -22.87 2.23
CA MET A 361 -7.35 -22.95 2.60
C MET A 361 -6.98 -24.29 3.26
N GLU A 362 -7.86 -24.92 4.03
CA GLU A 362 -7.65 -26.27 4.59
C GLU A 362 -7.53 -27.34 3.49
N VAL A 363 -8.37 -27.28 2.45
CA VAL A 363 -8.25 -28.15 1.26
C VAL A 363 -6.90 -27.98 0.59
N LEU A 364 -6.45 -26.73 0.40
CA LEU A 364 -5.13 -26.44 -0.16
C LEU A 364 -3.98 -26.93 0.74
N PHE A 365 -4.08 -26.78 2.06
CA PHE A 365 -3.07 -27.26 3.01
C PHE A 365 -2.98 -28.80 3.02
N SER A 366 -4.11 -29.50 2.87
CA SER A 366 -4.14 -30.95 2.68
C SER A 366 -3.46 -31.35 1.36
N PHE A 367 -3.79 -30.67 0.26
CA PHE A 367 -3.24 -30.94 -1.07
C PHE A 367 -1.71 -30.79 -1.12
N ILE A 368 -1.14 -29.73 -0.55
CA ILE A 368 0.32 -29.53 -0.50
C ILE A 368 1.02 -30.44 0.53
N GLY A 369 0.28 -30.94 1.52
CA GLY A 369 0.79 -31.91 2.50
C GLY A 369 1.02 -33.29 1.88
N ASP A 370 0.18 -33.70 0.93
CA ASP A 370 0.34 -34.97 0.21
C ASP A 370 1.46 -34.89 -0.86
N GLN A 371 2.62 -35.44 -0.51
CA GLN A 371 3.77 -35.54 -1.41
C GLN A 371 3.50 -36.41 -2.65
N CYS A 372 2.46 -37.26 -2.64
CA CYS A 372 2.07 -38.01 -3.83
C CYS A 372 1.57 -37.09 -4.96
N ASN A 373 1.26 -35.81 -4.68
CA ASN A 373 0.89 -34.83 -5.71
C ASN A 373 2.08 -34.32 -6.53
N ILE A 374 3.31 -34.39 -5.99
CA ILE A 374 4.51 -33.96 -6.71
C ILE A 374 4.80 -34.94 -7.86
N GLY A 375 5.05 -34.40 -9.06
CA GLY A 375 5.24 -35.15 -10.28
C GLY A 375 3.97 -35.52 -11.05
N LYS A 376 2.76 -35.33 -10.45
CA LYS A 376 1.48 -35.54 -11.14
C LYS A 376 1.29 -34.54 -12.28
N ASP A 377 0.60 -35.01 -13.32
CA ASP A 377 0.17 -34.22 -14.47
C ASP A 377 -1.27 -33.73 -14.28
N PHE A 378 -1.48 -32.43 -14.50
CA PHE A 378 -2.78 -31.77 -14.45
C PHE A 378 -3.10 -31.24 -15.85
N THR A 379 -4.17 -31.74 -16.47
CA THR A 379 -4.51 -31.45 -17.87
C THR A 379 -5.90 -30.83 -17.97
N GLU A 380 -5.97 -29.61 -18.52
CA GLU A 380 -7.23 -28.94 -18.85
C GLU A 380 -7.12 -28.36 -20.26
N GLN A 381 -8.21 -28.44 -21.04
CA GLN A 381 -8.29 -27.96 -22.43
C GLN A 381 -7.10 -28.38 -23.33
N GLY A 382 -6.50 -29.55 -23.07
CA GLY A 382 -5.38 -30.09 -23.83
C GLY A 382 -3.98 -29.57 -23.45
N LYS A 383 -3.84 -28.61 -22.52
CA LYS A 383 -2.52 -28.21 -21.97
C LYS A 383 -2.28 -28.95 -20.64
N THR A 384 -1.12 -29.57 -20.52
CA THR A 384 -0.73 -30.40 -19.36
C THR A 384 0.39 -29.72 -18.58
N TYR A 385 0.22 -29.64 -17.26
CA TYR A 385 1.20 -29.06 -16.34
C TYR A 385 1.63 -30.11 -15.31
N LYS A 386 2.95 -30.39 -15.26
CA LYS A 386 3.54 -31.32 -14.30
C LYS A 386 3.90 -30.59 -13.02
N LEU A 387 3.30 -30.96 -11.88
CA LEU A 387 3.54 -30.27 -10.61
C LEU A 387 4.97 -30.58 -10.10
N LYS A 388 5.83 -29.57 -10.03
CA LYS A 388 7.25 -29.68 -9.65
C LYS A 388 7.48 -29.41 -8.17
N LYS A 389 6.73 -28.47 -7.59
CA LYS A 389 6.79 -28.12 -6.17
C LYS A 389 5.45 -27.58 -5.71
N ALA A 390 5.05 -27.94 -4.49
CA ALA A 390 3.91 -27.34 -3.80
C ALA A 390 4.37 -26.95 -2.38
N ASP A 391 4.14 -25.70 -1.96
CA ASP A 391 4.44 -25.26 -0.60
C ASP A 391 3.43 -24.22 -0.09
N ASN A 392 3.48 -23.97 1.23
CA ASN A 392 2.89 -22.78 1.83
C ASN A 392 4.05 -21.84 2.14
N PHE A 393 4.13 -20.73 1.43
CA PHE A 393 5.30 -19.88 1.39
C PHE A 393 5.69 -19.38 2.79
N SER A 394 6.96 -19.55 3.10
CA SER A 394 7.62 -18.95 4.25
C SER A 394 8.86 -18.20 3.78
N TYR A 395 9.15 -17.11 4.47
CA TYR A 395 10.30 -16.26 4.23
C TYR A 395 11.04 -16.06 5.56
N THR A 396 12.35 -16.28 5.54
CA THR A 396 13.24 -15.88 6.62
C THR A 396 14.02 -14.67 6.12
N ASP A 397 13.81 -13.54 6.77
CA ASP A 397 14.48 -12.30 6.37
C ASP A 397 16.01 -12.45 6.54
N PRO A 398 16.81 -12.16 5.51
CA PRO A 398 18.25 -12.38 5.57
C PRO A 398 18.96 -11.34 6.47
N ILE A 399 18.29 -10.26 6.86
CA ILE A 399 18.82 -9.15 7.65
C ILE A 399 18.42 -9.32 9.13
N ASP A 400 17.12 -9.22 9.44
CA ASP A 400 16.63 -9.24 10.83
C ASP A 400 16.33 -10.65 11.38
N LYS A 401 16.39 -11.68 10.53
CA LYS A 401 16.12 -13.10 10.83
C LYS A 401 14.69 -13.40 11.27
N SER A 402 13.75 -12.46 11.12
CA SER A 402 12.33 -12.73 11.32
C SER A 402 11.83 -13.78 10.33
N VAL A 403 10.84 -14.58 10.76
CA VAL A 403 10.29 -15.68 9.96
C VAL A 403 8.79 -15.45 9.75
N SER A 404 8.42 -15.03 8.54
CA SER A 404 7.03 -14.92 8.12
C SER A 404 6.58 -16.24 7.49
N VAL A 405 5.71 -16.97 8.19
CA VAL A 405 5.10 -18.23 7.71
C VAL A 405 3.71 -18.01 7.13
N LYS A 406 3.18 -19.01 6.42
CA LYS A 406 1.80 -19.04 5.89
C LYS A 406 1.45 -17.89 4.93
N GLN A 407 2.41 -17.46 4.11
CA GLN A 407 2.28 -16.25 3.27
C GLN A 407 1.51 -16.46 1.96
N GLY A 408 1.22 -17.71 1.59
CA GLY A 408 0.43 -18.08 0.43
C GLY A 408 0.72 -19.50 -0.02
N VAL A 409 -0.30 -20.24 -0.46
CA VAL A 409 -0.09 -21.56 -1.07
C VAL A 409 0.41 -21.36 -2.49
N ARG A 410 1.50 -22.04 -2.86
CA ARG A 410 2.09 -21.99 -4.21
C ARG A 410 2.15 -23.38 -4.80
N LEU A 411 1.65 -23.51 -6.03
CA LEU A 411 1.86 -24.66 -6.89
C LEU A 411 2.74 -24.20 -8.06
N ILE A 412 3.92 -24.80 -8.19
CA ILE A 412 4.93 -24.46 -9.19
C ILE A 412 5.11 -25.66 -10.10
N PHE A 413 4.94 -25.46 -11.40
CA PHE A 413 4.98 -26.49 -12.42
C PHE A 413 6.36 -26.60 -13.09
N ALA A 414 6.59 -27.67 -13.84
CA ALA A 414 7.89 -27.99 -14.42
C ALA A 414 8.35 -27.02 -15.53
N ASP A 415 7.41 -26.34 -16.17
CA ASP A 415 7.55 -25.29 -17.17
C ASP A 415 7.72 -23.88 -16.55
N ASP A 416 7.91 -23.80 -15.23
CA ASP A 416 7.88 -22.57 -14.42
C ASP A 416 6.52 -21.85 -14.36
N SER A 417 5.42 -22.42 -14.88
CA SER A 417 4.06 -21.92 -14.61
C SER A 417 3.74 -21.98 -13.11
N ARG A 418 2.88 -21.09 -12.61
CA ARG A 418 2.57 -20.96 -11.17
C ARG A 418 1.08 -20.69 -10.92
N ILE A 419 0.55 -21.32 -9.89
CA ILE A 419 -0.73 -20.98 -9.26
C ILE A 419 -0.40 -20.56 -7.82
N ILE A 420 -0.82 -19.37 -7.41
CA ILE A 420 -0.64 -18.88 -6.04
C ILE A 420 -2.00 -18.51 -5.47
N MET A 421 -2.29 -18.94 -4.24
CA MET A 421 -3.54 -18.63 -3.54
C MET A 421 -3.26 -18.05 -2.15
N ARG A 422 -3.88 -16.90 -1.87
CA ARG A 422 -3.70 -16.14 -0.62
C ARG A 422 -5.04 -15.74 -0.04
N LEU A 423 -5.19 -15.93 1.27
CA LEU A 423 -6.33 -15.42 2.03
C LEU A 423 -5.94 -14.12 2.72
N SER A 424 -6.73 -13.07 2.49
CA SER A 424 -6.49 -11.72 3.00
C SER A 424 -7.71 -11.22 3.79
N GLY A 425 -7.49 -10.29 4.71
CA GLY A 425 -8.56 -9.44 5.24
C GLY A 425 -9.71 -10.16 5.97
N THR A 426 -9.45 -11.24 6.71
CA THR A 426 -10.45 -12.04 7.48
C THR A 426 -11.16 -11.30 8.65
N GLY A 427 -11.27 -9.97 8.56
CA GLY A 427 -11.87 -9.10 9.57
C GLY A 427 -13.35 -8.78 9.32
N SER A 428 -13.74 -7.57 9.73
CA SER A 428 -15.13 -7.14 9.94
C SER A 428 -16.04 -7.05 8.70
N THR A 429 -15.52 -7.26 7.49
CA THR A 429 -16.27 -7.17 6.22
C THR A 429 -16.22 -8.48 5.40
N GLY A 430 -15.74 -9.57 6.00
CA GLY A 430 -15.50 -10.83 5.29
C GLY A 430 -14.10 -10.88 4.65
N ALA A 431 -13.70 -12.09 4.24
CA ALA A 431 -12.38 -12.36 3.71
C ALA A 431 -12.27 -12.07 2.20
N THR A 432 -11.05 -11.84 1.73
CA THR A 432 -10.72 -11.75 0.30
C THR A 432 -9.79 -12.90 -0.08
N ILE A 433 -10.22 -13.74 -1.02
CA ILE A 433 -9.38 -14.76 -1.63
C ILE A 433 -8.73 -14.16 -2.87
N ARG A 434 -7.40 -14.21 -2.94
CA ARG A 434 -6.60 -13.78 -4.10
C ARG A 434 -6.03 -15.01 -4.78
N LEU A 435 -6.44 -15.24 -6.03
CA LEU A 435 -5.92 -16.28 -6.91
C LEU A 435 -5.06 -15.63 -7.99
N TYR A 436 -3.77 -15.95 -8.02
CA TYR A 436 -2.83 -15.48 -9.02
C TYR A 436 -2.47 -16.63 -9.95
N ILE A 437 -2.56 -16.38 -11.25
CA ILE A 437 -2.26 -17.34 -12.29
C ILE A 437 -1.17 -16.77 -13.18
N GLU A 438 -0.14 -17.59 -13.37
CA GLU A 438 0.99 -17.30 -14.25
C GLU A 438 1.28 -18.54 -15.08
N GLY A 439 1.30 -18.38 -16.40
CA GLY A 439 1.65 -19.46 -17.32
C GLY A 439 2.86 -19.05 -18.14
N TYR A 440 3.89 -19.90 -18.16
CA TYR A 440 4.94 -19.75 -19.15
C TYR A 440 4.42 -20.17 -20.54
N GLU A 441 4.86 -19.44 -21.56
CA GLU A 441 4.54 -19.71 -22.94
C GLU A 441 5.70 -19.23 -23.83
N ASP A 442 6.28 -20.15 -24.60
CA ASP A 442 7.35 -19.89 -25.56
C ASP A 442 6.90 -19.99 -27.02
N ASP A 443 5.67 -20.45 -27.25
CA ASP A 443 5.01 -20.40 -28.56
C ASP A 443 4.64 -18.96 -28.92
N LYS A 444 5.49 -18.37 -29.76
CA LYS A 444 5.35 -17.02 -30.31
C LYS A 444 4.00 -16.77 -30.99
N SER A 445 3.31 -17.80 -31.48
CA SER A 445 1.98 -17.64 -32.11
C SER A 445 0.91 -17.21 -31.09
N LYS A 446 1.12 -17.50 -29.80
CA LYS A 446 0.19 -17.18 -28.71
C LYS A 446 0.47 -15.84 -28.03
N TYR A 447 1.60 -15.18 -28.32
CA TYR A 447 1.99 -13.93 -27.64
C TYR A 447 1.01 -12.78 -27.86
N SER A 448 0.21 -12.83 -28.93
CA SER A 448 -0.84 -11.85 -29.23
C SER A 448 -2.25 -12.33 -28.87
N MET A 449 -2.38 -13.51 -28.23
CA MET A 449 -3.67 -14.01 -27.74
C MET A 449 -4.06 -13.32 -26.44
N ASP A 450 -5.36 -13.28 -26.16
CA ASP A 450 -5.88 -12.79 -24.90
C ASP A 450 -5.41 -13.68 -23.73
N ALA A 451 -4.87 -13.05 -22.68
CA ALA A 451 -4.29 -13.76 -21.54
C ALA A 451 -5.32 -14.64 -20.80
N GLN A 452 -6.61 -14.26 -20.76
CA GLN A 452 -7.67 -15.07 -20.16
C GLN A 452 -7.86 -16.38 -20.91
N VAL A 453 -7.63 -16.39 -22.23
CA VAL A 453 -7.67 -17.59 -23.08
C VAL A 453 -6.45 -18.46 -22.83
N VAL A 454 -5.25 -17.88 -22.84
CA VAL A 454 -3.98 -18.62 -22.65
C VAL A 454 -3.89 -19.24 -21.25
N LEU A 455 -4.35 -18.54 -20.22
CA LEU A 455 -4.28 -18.96 -18.82
C LEU A 455 -5.51 -19.75 -18.34
N LYS A 456 -6.57 -19.87 -19.15
CA LYS A 456 -7.80 -20.62 -18.82
C LYS A 456 -7.54 -22.05 -18.28
N PRO A 457 -6.61 -22.84 -18.85
CA PRO A 457 -6.29 -24.16 -18.32
C PRO A 457 -5.79 -24.13 -16.86
N LEU A 458 -4.91 -23.18 -16.51
CA LEU A 458 -4.39 -23.03 -15.14
C LEU A 458 -5.47 -22.51 -14.18
N ILE A 459 -6.34 -21.62 -14.63
CA ILE A 459 -7.50 -21.15 -13.86
C ILE A 459 -8.40 -22.35 -13.52
N GLU A 460 -8.72 -23.21 -14.49
CA GLU A 460 -9.57 -24.38 -14.27
C GLU A 460 -8.90 -25.42 -13.33
N ILE A 461 -7.59 -25.65 -13.44
CA ILE A 461 -6.81 -26.46 -12.48
C ILE A 461 -6.89 -25.86 -11.08
N ALA A 462 -6.67 -24.55 -10.93
CA ALA A 462 -6.69 -23.86 -9.64
C ALA A 462 -8.06 -23.98 -8.94
N LEU A 463 -9.15 -23.77 -9.70
CA LEU A 463 -10.52 -23.86 -9.17
C LEU A 463 -10.90 -25.30 -8.79
N LYS A 464 -10.45 -26.31 -9.54
CA LYS A 464 -10.67 -27.73 -9.19
C LYS A 464 -9.88 -28.17 -7.96
N ILE A 465 -8.61 -27.78 -7.83
CA ILE A 465 -7.78 -28.13 -6.67
C ILE A 465 -8.28 -27.45 -5.39
N SER A 466 -8.62 -26.16 -5.46
CA SER A 466 -9.10 -25.40 -4.30
C SER A 466 -10.53 -25.74 -3.89
N GLN A 467 -11.37 -26.20 -4.82
CA GLN A 467 -12.83 -26.29 -4.63
C GLN A 467 -13.47 -24.92 -4.28
N LEU A 468 -12.84 -23.82 -4.69
CA LEU A 468 -13.25 -22.45 -4.35
C LEU A 468 -14.74 -22.19 -4.67
N PRO A 469 -15.27 -22.51 -5.87
CA PRO A 469 -16.68 -22.27 -6.17
C PRO A 469 -17.64 -23.09 -5.30
N GLN A 470 -17.29 -24.35 -5.01
CA GLN A 470 -18.12 -25.28 -4.23
C GLN A 470 -18.19 -24.87 -2.76
N LEU A 471 -17.08 -24.40 -2.20
CA LEU A 471 -16.99 -24.01 -0.79
C LEU A 471 -17.56 -22.62 -0.54
N THR A 472 -17.24 -21.64 -1.40
CA THR A 472 -17.60 -20.22 -1.19
C THR A 472 -18.91 -19.79 -1.87
N GLY A 473 -19.49 -20.62 -2.73
CA GLY A 473 -20.62 -20.27 -3.58
C GLY A 473 -20.32 -19.26 -4.70
N ARG A 474 -19.06 -18.82 -4.85
CA ARG A 474 -18.66 -17.83 -5.87
C ARG A 474 -18.40 -18.51 -7.22
N SER A 475 -19.27 -18.24 -8.19
CA SER A 475 -19.13 -18.71 -9.58
C SER A 475 -18.18 -17.85 -10.43
N ALA A 476 -17.85 -16.64 -9.99
CA ALA A 476 -16.97 -15.69 -10.67
C ALA A 476 -16.18 -14.84 -9.64
N PRO A 477 -14.99 -14.33 -9.99
CA PRO A 477 -14.28 -13.34 -9.20
C PRO A 477 -15.03 -12.00 -9.17
N THR A 478 -14.78 -11.19 -8.14
CA THR A 478 -15.26 -9.83 -8.00
C THR A 478 -14.45 -8.87 -8.88
N VAL A 479 -13.12 -9.04 -8.92
CA VAL A 479 -12.19 -8.24 -9.75
C VAL A 479 -11.23 -9.17 -10.50
N ILE A 480 -10.90 -8.79 -11.74
CA ILE A 480 -9.90 -9.46 -12.59
C ILE A 480 -8.87 -8.41 -13.01
N THR A 481 -7.58 -8.76 -12.94
CA THR A 481 -6.45 -7.82 -13.10
C THR A 481 -5.29 -8.37 -13.90
#